data_AF-A0A2M9KQT6-F1
#
_entry.id   AF-A0A2M9KQT6-F1
#
_cell.length_a   1.000
_cell.length_b   1.000
_cell.length_c   1.000
_cell.angle_alpha   90.00
_cell.angle_beta   90.00
_cell.angle_gamma   90.00
#
_symmetry.space_group_name_H-M   'P 1'
#
loop_
_entity.id
_entity.type
_entity.pdbx_description
1 polymer ?
#
loop_
_entity_poly.entity_id
_entity_poly.type
_entity_poly.pdbx_seq_one_letter_code
_entity_poly.pdbx_strand_id
1 'polypeptide(L)'
;MGAYAIQSAQSTQAQIRSVWTNLTDAQAYAMVGVTPMLGQNDTASEVFGISDAQQLLAFAQQNHLGELAFWEMTRDANACTGSLPKCTNIPQTPYQFSKMFAAYNG
;
A
#
# COMPACT_ATOMS: atom_id res chain seq x y z
N MET A 1 7.41 -3.69 -5.80
CA MET A 1 6.60 -2.47 -6.08
C MET A 1 6.56 -1.46 -4.92
N GLY A 2 7.08 -1.77 -3.72
CA GLY A 2 6.97 -0.96 -2.52
C GLY A 2 7.67 0.40 -2.63
N ALA A 3 8.87 0.44 -3.21
CA ALA A 3 9.59 1.68 -3.46
C ALA A 3 8.78 2.67 -4.33
N TYR A 4 8.06 2.18 -5.34
CA TYR A 4 7.21 3.02 -6.18
C TYR A 4 5.96 3.50 -5.45
N ALA A 5 5.37 2.68 -4.58
CA ALA A 5 4.26 3.11 -3.72
C ALA A 5 4.70 4.23 -2.76
N ILE A 6 5.89 4.10 -2.15
CA ILE A 6 6.48 5.11 -1.27
C ILE A 6 6.80 6.39 -2.05
N GLN A 7 7.42 6.27 -3.22
CA GLN A 7 7.71 7.42 -4.08
C GLN A 7 6.43 8.16 -4.49
N SER A 8 5.37 7.41 -4.79
CA SER A 8 4.06 7.99 -5.11
C SER A 8 3.51 8.77 -3.91
N ALA A 9 3.57 8.20 -2.70
CA ALA A 9 3.13 8.89 -1.48
C ALA A 9 3.92 10.18 -1.20
N GLN A 10 5.24 10.16 -1.35
CA GLN A 10 6.10 11.34 -1.22
C GLN A 10 5.76 12.41 -2.26
N SER A 11 5.51 12.00 -3.51
CA SER A 11 5.14 12.92 -4.59
C SER A 11 3.77 13.57 -4.34
N THR A 12 2.79 12.78 -3.89
CA THR A 12 1.46 13.29 -3.50
C THR A 12 1.55 14.25 -2.33
N GLN A 13 2.37 13.94 -1.32
CA GLN A 13 2.61 14.84 -0.19
C GLN A 13 3.18 16.19 -0.64
N ALA A 14 4.15 16.18 -1.56
CA ALA A 14 4.70 17.41 -2.13
C ALA A 14 3.66 18.20 -2.94
N GLN A 15 2.80 17.50 -3.71
CA GLN A 15 1.69 18.13 -4.43
C GLN A 15 0.70 18.80 -3.47
N ILE A 16 0.33 18.13 -2.37
CA ILE A 16 -0.53 18.71 -1.32
C ILE A 16 0.09 20.01 -0.77
N ARG A 17 1.38 20.00 -0.43
CA ARG A 17 2.08 21.18 0.09
C ARG A 17 2.21 22.31 -0.92
N SER A 18 2.21 22.00 -2.21
CA SER A 18 2.23 23.03 -3.27
C SER A 18 0.91 23.81 -3.34
N VAL A 19 -0.21 23.22 -2.91
CA VAL A 19 -1.53 23.84 -2.87
C VAL A 19 -1.77 24.51 -1.52
N TRP A 20 -1.51 23.82 -0.42
CA TRP A 20 -1.67 24.33 0.95
C TRP A 20 -0.31 24.59 1.59
N THR A 21 0.26 25.75 1.28
CA THR A 21 1.65 26.10 1.60
C THR A 21 1.94 26.25 3.11
N ASN A 22 0.90 26.35 3.94
CA ASN A 22 1.04 26.52 5.39
C ASN A 22 1.07 25.18 6.15
N LEU A 23 0.92 24.03 5.47
CA LEU A 23 0.99 22.71 6.10
C LEU A 23 2.44 22.30 6.40
N THR A 24 2.65 21.70 7.57
CA THR A 24 3.87 20.93 7.86
C THR A 24 3.89 19.64 7.05
N ASP A 25 5.06 18.99 6.97
CA ASP A 25 5.15 17.71 6.25
C ASP A 25 4.24 16.63 6.85
N ALA A 26 4.16 16.55 8.19
CA ALA A 26 3.29 15.62 8.89
C ALA A 26 1.80 15.88 8.61
N GLN A 27 1.37 17.14 8.58
CA GLN A 27 -0.01 17.48 8.24
C GLN A 27 -0.36 17.10 6.80
N ALA A 28 0.59 17.28 5.87
CA ALA A 28 0.38 16.88 4.48
C ALA A 28 0.37 15.35 4.32
N TYR A 29 1.21 14.60 5.04
CA TYR A 29 1.17 13.14 5.05
C TYR A 29 -0.12 12.58 5.65
N ALA A 30 -0.66 13.21 6.70
CA ALA A 30 -1.95 12.83 7.28
C ALA A 30 -3.13 12.96 6.28
N MET A 31 -2.94 13.64 5.14
CA MET A 31 -3.91 13.72 4.05
C MET A 31 -3.66 12.69 2.93
N VAL A 32 -2.57 11.92 2.99
CA VAL A 32 -2.20 10.94 1.96
C VAL A 32 -2.70 9.55 2.37
N GLY A 33 -3.44 8.91 1.47
CA GLY A 33 -3.75 7.48 1.52
C GLY A 33 -3.00 6.71 0.43
N VAL A 34 -2.65 5.45 0.70
CA VAL A 34 -2.00 4.56 -0.29
C VAL A 34 -2.76 3.25 -0.43
N THR A 35 -3.13 2.90 -1.66
CA THR A 35 -3.95 1.72 -1.99
C THR A 35 -3.28 0.85 -3.07
N PRO A 36 -2.30 0.00 -2.74
CA PRO A 36 -1.73 -0.95 -3.69
C PRO A 36 -2.73 -2.05 -4.08
N MET A 37 -2.50 -2.66 -5.24
CA MET A 37 -3.09 -3.96 -5.61
C MET A 37 -2.15 -5.08 -5.13
N LEU A 38 -2.68 -6.09 -4.44
CA LEU A 38 -1.87 -7.13 -3.76
C LEU A 38 -1.29 -8.17 -4.73
N GLY A 39 -0.06 -8.62 -4.56
CA GLY A 39 0.53 -9.62 -5.45
C GLY A 39 0.66 -9.14 -6.90
N GLN A 40 0.39 -10.00 -7.88
CA GLN A 40 0.44 -9.63 -9.30
C GLN A 40 -0.65 -8.61 -9.63
N ASN A 41 -0.28 -7.53 -10.35
CA ASN A 41 -1.20 -6.54 -10.88
C ASN A 41 -1.68 -6.90 -12.30
N ASP A 42 -2.46 -6.02 -12.93
CA ASP A 42 -2.94 -6.19 -14.30
C ASP A 42 -1.78 -6.35 -15.31
N THR A 43 -0.68 -5.61 -15.11
CA THR A 43 0.57 -5.82 -15.83
C THR A 43 1.35 -6.94 -15.15
N ALA A 44 1.56 -8.07 -15.83
CA ALA A 44 2.13 -9.27 -15.21
C ALA A 44 3.54 -9.10 -14.60
N SER A 45 4.33 -8.12 -15.08
CA SER A 45 5.64 -7.79 -14.50
C SER A 45 5.57 -6.96 -13.22
N GLU A 46 4.42 -6.40 -12.89
CA GLU A 46 4.19 -5.58 -11.71
C GLU A 46 3.64 -6.46 -10.58
N VAL A 47 4.45 -6.66 -9.54
CA VAL A 47 4.10 -7.50 -8.40
C VAL A 47 4.35 -6.74 -7.10
N PHE A 48 3.29 -6.54 -6.31
CA PHE A 48 3.36 -6.01 -4.95
C PHE A 48 3.40 -7.15 -3.94
N GLY A 49 4.60 -7.56 -3.55
CA GLY A 49 4.84 -8.70 -2.67
C GLY A 49 4.70 -8.41 -1.18
N ILE A 50 4.91 -9.44 -0.35
CA ILE A 50 4.92 -9.31 1.11
C ILE A 50 5.99 -8.32 1.61
N SER A 51 7.19 -8.35 1.02
CA SER A 51 8.25 -7.40 1.39
C SER A 51 7.90 -5.95 1.04
N ASP A 52 7.18 -5.73 -0.06
CA ASP A 52 6.68 -4.41 -0.45
C ASP A 52 5.65 -3.89 0.55
N ALA A 53 4.74 -4.77 1.00
CA ALA A 53 3.78 -4.46 2.05
C ALA A 53 4.45 -4.11 3.38
N GLN A 54 5.54 -4.79 3.74
CA GLN A 54 6.32 -4.47 4.96
C GLN A 54 6.96 -3.09 4.85
N GLN A 55 7.55 -2.77 3.69
CA GLN A 55 8.16 -1.46 3.43
C GLN A 55 7.12 -0.34 3.49
N LEU A 56 5.96 -0.53 2.84
CA LEU A 56 4.90 0.47 2.83
C LEU A 56 4.30 0.66 4.23
N LEU A 57 4.09 -0.42 4.99
CA LEU A 57 3.61 -0.33 6.38
C LEU A 57 4.58 0.46 7.26
N ALA A 58 5.88 0.17 7.18
CA ALA A 58 6.90 0.88 7.94
C ALA A 58 6.95 2.37 7.57
N PHE A 59 6.89 2.68 6.27
CA PHE A 59 6.80 4.06 5.79
C PHE A 59 5.55 4.78 6.31
N ALA A 60 4.40 4.09 6.29
CA ALA A 60 3.14 4.64 6.76
C ALA A 60 3.20 4.96 8.26
N GLN A 61 3.69 4.03 9.07
CA GLN A 61 3.89 4.20 10.51
C GLN A 61 4.88 5.33 10.83
N GLN A 62 5.96 5.46 10.04
CA GLN A 62 6.96 6.50 10.26
C GLN A 62 6.44 7.92 9.95
N ASN A 63 5.56 8.05 8.95
CA ASN A 63 5.09 9.35 8.46
C ASN A 63 3.66 9.70 8.87
N HIS A 64 2.97 8.79 9.57
CA HIS A 64 1.56 8.94 9.96
C HIS A 64 0.67 9.31 8.77
N LEU A 65 0.67 8.44 7.75
CA LEU A 65 -0.25 8.57 6.62
C LEU A 65 -1.72 8.60 7.05
N GLY A 66 -2.58 9.25 6.28
CA GLY A 66 -4.01 9.24 6.57
C GLY A 66 -4.64 7.86 6.46
N GLU A 67 -4.17 7.02 5.52
CA GLU A 67 -4.79 5.74 5.23
C GLU A 67 -3.84 4.73 4.58
N LEU A 68 -4.01 3.45 4.94
CA LEU A 68 -3.59 2.31 4.13
C LEU A 68 -4.80 1.45 3.78
N ALA A 69 -4.98 1.19 2.49
CA ALA A 69 -6.00 0.28 1.95
C ALA A 69 -5.37 -0.63 0.89
N PHE A 70 -6.12 -1.56 0.31
CA PHE A 70 -5.60 -2.38 -0.79
C PHE A 70 -6.70 -2.94 -1.68
N TRP A 71 -6.32 -3.37 -2.90
CA TRP A 71 -7.17 -4.14 -3.80
C TRP A 71 -6.72 -5.61 -3.87
N GLU A 72 -7.46 -6.58 -3.35
CA GLU A 72 -8.71 -6.48 -2.56
C GLU A 72 -8.81 -7.69 -1.62
N MET A 73 -9.80 -7.70 -0.73
CA MET A 73 -9.94 -8.72 0.33
C MET A 73 -10.07 -10.16 -0.22
N THR A 74 -10.82 -10.36 -1.30
CA THR A 74 -11.02 -11.69 -1.90
C THR A 74 -9.74 -12.28 -2.47
N ARG A 75 -8.79 -11.44 -2.87
CA ARG A 75 -7.47 -11.85 -3.36
C ARG A 75 -6.60 -12.32 -2.21
N ASP A 76 -6.58 -11.56 -1.12
CA ASP A 76 -5.80 -11.91 0.07
C ASP A 76 -6.35 -13.15 0.81
N ALA A 77 -7.65 -13.41 0.67
CA ALA A 77 -8.28 -14.61 1.21
C ALA A 77 -7.70 -15.91 0.66
N ASN A 78 -7.23 -15.91 -0.60
CA ASN A 78 -6.70 -17.10 -1.25
C ASN A 78 -5.23 -16.91 -1.65
N ALA A 79 -4.35 -17.63 -0.97
CA ALA A 79 -2.97 -17.83 -1.40
C ALA A 79 -2.92 -18.82 -2.58
N CYS A 80 -3.31 -18.38 -3.77
CA CYS A 80 -3.44 -19.23 -4.95
C CYS A 80 -2.78 -18.66 -6.20
N THR A 81 -2.73 -19.49 -7.23
CA THR A 81 -2.43 -19.09 -8.61
C THR A 81 -3.71 -19.23 -9.44
N GLY A 82 -4.11 -18.17 -10.13
CA GLY A 82 -5.33 -18.14 -10.92
C GLY A 82 -5.78 -16.73 -11.31
N SER A 83 -7.09 -16.58 -11.48
CA SER A 83 -7.72 -15.32 -11.88
C SER A 83 -7.48 -14.22 -10.84
N LEU A 84 -7.08 -13.04 -11.30
CA LEU A 84 -6.69 -11.91 -10.43
C LEU A 84 -7.73 -11.55 -9.36
N PRO A 85 -9.05 -11.49 -9.61
CA PRO A 85 -10.03 -11.17 -8.57
C PRO A 85 -10.10 -12.18 -7.40
N LYS A 86 -9.47 -13.35 -7.55
CA LYS A 86 -9.45 -14.42 -6.53
C LYS A 86 -8.08 -14.69 -5.96
N CYS A 87 -7.00 -14.44 -6.70
CA CYS A 87 -5.64 -14.83 -6.34
C CYS A 87 -4.68 -13.65 -6.39
N THR A 88 -3.72 -13.61 -5.46
CA THR A 88 -2.56 -12.70 -5.53
C THR A 88 -1.46 -13.22 -6.43
N ASN A 89 -1.48 -14.49 -6.82
CA ASN A 89 -0.48 -15.13 -7.68
C ASN A 89 0.95 -15.04 -7.12
N ILE A 90 1.10 -14.96 -5.79
CA ILE A 90 2.39 -15.01 -5.09
C ILE A 90 2.35 -15.99 -3.91
N PRO A 91 3.50 -16.46 -3.42
CA PRO A 91 3.55 -17.18 -2.15
C PRO A 91 3.15 -16.28 -0.97
N GLN A 92 2.11 -16.67 -0.26
CA GLN A 92 1.66 -16.04 0.98
C GLN A 92 0.85 -17.02 1.83
N THR A 93 0.51 -16.64 3.06
CA THR A 93 -0.56 -17.30 3.81
C THR A 93 -1.90 -16.56 3.61
N PRO A 94 -3.06 -17.22 3.81
CA PRO A 94 -4.35 -16.53 3.77
C PRO A 94 -4.40 -15.33 4.72
N TYR A 95 -4.86 -14.20 4.18
CA TYR A 95 -5.01 -12.91 4.87
C TYR A 95 -3.70 -12.30 5.39
N GLN A 96 -2.56 -12.65 4.78
CA GLN A 96 -1.27 -12.15 5.25
C GLN A 96 -1.15 -10.63 5.09
N PHE A 97 -1.61 -10.07 3.96
CA PHE A 97 -1.59 -8.63 3.75
C PHE A 97 -2.53 -7.91 4.71
N SER A 98 -3.75 -8.43 4.90
CA SER A 98 -4.76 -7.90 5.82
C SER A 98 -4.22 -7.82 7.25
N LYS A 99 -3.58 -8.88 7.74
CA LYS A 99 -2.97 -8.91 9.08
C LYS A 99 -1.85 -7.87 9.23
N MET A 100 -1.05 -7.66 8.18
CA MET A 100 -0.01 -6.65 8.20
C MET A 100 -0.59 -5.23 8.22
N PHE A 101 -1.56 -4.95 7.34
CA PHE A 101 -2.16 -3.61 7.25
C PHE A 101 -3.00 -3.29 8.49
N ALA A 102 -3.59 -4.30 9.15
CA ALA A 102 -4.28 -4.14 10.44
C ALA A 102 -3.35 -3.71 11.59
N ALA A 103 -2.01 -3.81 11.43
CA ALA A 103 -1.07 -3.27 12.41
C ALA A 103 -0.87 -1.74 12.28
N TYR A 104 -1.48 -1.11 11.28
CA TYR A 104 -1.49 0.33 11.13
C TYR A 104 -2.61 0.97 11.96
N ASN A 105 -2.27 1.98 12.78
CA ASN A 105 -3.22 2.62 13.70
C ASN A 105 -3.42 4.13 13.44
N GLY A 106 -2.89 4.66 12.33
CA GLY A 106 -2.83 6.10 12.06
C GLY A 106 -1.69 6.78 12.80
#